data_AF-A0A662HRW0-F1
#
_entry.id   AF-A0A662HRW0-F1
#
_cell.length_a   1.000
_cell.length_b   1.000
_cell.length_c   1.000
_cell.angle_alpha   90.00
_cell.angle_beta   90.00
_cell.angle_gamma   90.00
#
_symmetry.space_group_name_H-M   'P 1'
#
loop_
_entity.id
_entity.type
_entity.pdbx_description
1 polymer ?
#
loop_
_entity_poly.entity_id
_entity_poly.type
_entity_poly.pdbx_seq_one_letter_code
_entity_poly.pdbx_strand_id
1 'polypeptide(L)'
;MEQKENNYKLNMVCVVDPIYAEQNPECRLIDFRGTPHPRALCPNNPEVRKYLRGLATNIAYEYEVDEVELDYIRFKRSREGFLHPIHLLIGRYCYCVSAERKP
;
A
#
# COMPACT_ATOMS: atom_id res chain seq x y z
N MET A 1 -3.18 25.25 -35.03
CA MET A 1 -2.55 25.31 -33.70
C MET A 1 -2.72 23.94 -33.09
N GLU A 2 -1.65 23.14 -32.99
CA GLU A 2 -1.70 21.91 -32.19
C GLU A 2 -1.71 22.32 -30.72
N GLN A 3 -2.83 22.07 -30.04
CA GLN A 3 -2.87 22.12 -28.58
C GLN A 3 -2.06 20.93 -28.09
N LYS A 4 -0.94 21.17 -27.39
CA LYS A 4 -0.29 20.12 -26.61
C LYS A 4 -1.24 19.80 -25.45
N GLU A 5 -1.89 18.65 -25.51
CA GLU A 5 -2.59 18.08 -24.36
C GLU A 5 -1.57 17.93 -23.22
N ASN A 6 -1.78 18.65 -22.12
CA ASN A 6 -1.02 18.41 -20.91
C ASN A 6 -1.53 17.08 -20.34
N ASN A 7 -0.66 16.07 -20.30
CA ASN A 7 -0.96 14.77 -19.73
C ASN A 7 -0.53 14.76 -18.24
N TYR A 8 -1.50 14.93 -17.34
CA TYR A 8 -1.29 14.93 -15.90
C TYR A 8 -1.37 13.50 -15.35
N LYS A 9 -0.20 12.94 -15.06
CA LYS A 9 -0.07 11.61 -14.42
C LYS A 9 0.15 11.74 -12.93
N LEU A 10 -0.53 10.89 -12.15
CA LEU A 10 -0.39 10.81 -10.70
C LEU A 10 0.03 9.40 -10.27
N ASN A 11 0.94 9.31 -9.31
CA ASN A 11 1.34 8.05 -8.67
C ASN A 11 0.67 7.92 -7.30
N MET A 12 -0.20 6.93 -7.14
CA MET A 12 -0.84 6.61 -5.87
C MET A 12 -0.07 5.49 -5.16
N VAL A 13 0.66 5.83 -4.10
CA VAL A 13 1.34 4.86 -3.24
C VAL A 13 0.29 4.14 -2.39
N CYS A 14 0.19 2.82 -2.55
CA CYS A 14 -0.89 2.04 -1.95
C CYS A 14 -0.53 1.52 -0.54
N VAL A 15 0.29 0.47 -0.42
CA VAL A 15 0.47 -0.20 0.89
C VAL A 15 1.76 0.14 1.62
N VAL A 16 2.48 1.18 1.18
CA VAL A 16 3.67 1.70 1.87
C VAL A 16 3.42 3.13 2.28
N ASP A 17 2.65 3.28 3.36
CA ASP A 17 2.29 4.57 3.94
C ASP A 17 2.72 4.59 5.41
N PRO A 18 3.82 5.29 5.76
CA PRO A 18 4.30 5.37 7.14
C PRO A 18 3.36 6.19 8.03
N ILE A 19 2.69 7.21 7.49
CA ILE A 19 1.81 8.09 8.27
C ILE A 19 0.56 7.33 8.66
N TYR A 20 -0.09 6.69 7.69
CA TYR A 20 -1.28 5.87 7.96
C TYR A 20 -0.93 4.69 8.88
N ALA A 21 0.23 4.05 8.68
CA ALA A 21 0.69 2.98 9.55
C ALA A 21 0.93 3.46 10.99
N GLU A 22 1.51 4.65 11.19
CA GLU A 22 1.71 5.24 12.51
C GLU A 22 0.39 5.44 13.24
N GLN A 23 -0.58 6.04 12.55
CA GLN A 23 -1.89 6.39 13.10
C GLN A 23 -2.83 5.18 13.29
N ASN A 24 -2.65 4.11 12.50
CA ASN A 24 -3.51 2.92 12.49
C ASN A 24 -2.67 1.64 12.64
N PRO A 25 -2.13 1.33 13.83
CA PRO A 25 -1.22 0.21 14.04
C PRO A 25 -1.80 -1.16 13.69
N GLU A 26 -3.11 -1.36 13.84
CA GLU A 26 -3.85 -2.58 13.51
C GLU A 26 -3.95 -2.83 11.99
N CYS A 27 -3.73 -1.79 11.19
CA CYS A 27 -3.69 -1.89 9.73
C CYS A 27 -2.32 -2.34 9.20
N ARG A 28 -1.30 -2.43 10.05
CA ARG A 28 0.07 -2.78 9.64
C ARG A 28 0.17 -4.22 9.14
N LEU A 29 1.09 -4.41 8.21
CA LEU A 29 1.56 -5.73 7.78
C LEU A 29 2.25 -6.41 8.96
N ILE A 30 1.84 -7.65 9.26
CA ILE A 30 2.43 -8.48 10.31
C ILE A 30 3.32 -9.54 9.68
N ASP A 31 4.56 -9.66 10.15
CA ASP A 31 5.48 -10.71 9.70
C ASP A 31 5.20 -12.07 10.35
N PHE A 32 5.91 -13.11 9.92
CA PHE A 32 5.75 -14.48 10.42
C PHE A 32 6.04 -14.64 11.94
N ARG A 33 6.66 -13.65 12.58
CA ARG A 33 6.95 -13.62 14.01
C ARG A 33 5.89 -12.85 14.79
N GLY A 34 4.84 -12.35 14.13
CA GLY A 34 3.84 -11.49 14.73
C GLY A 34 4.29 -10.03 14.88
N THR A 35 5.41 -9.63 14.28
CA THR A 35 5.94 -8.26 14.41
C THR A 35 5.32 -7.34 13.36
N PRO A 36 4.77 -6.17 13.75
CA PRO A 36 4.20 -5.22 12.82
C PRO A 36 5.29 -4.43 12.06
N HIS A 37 5.12 -4.30 10.75
CA HIS A 37 6.00 -3.50 9.91
C HIS A 37 5.72 -2.00 10.14
N PRO A 38 6.75 -1.16 10.39
CA PRO A 38 6.56 0.24 10.81
C PRO A 38 6.05 1.19 9.72
N ARG A 39 5.85 0.71 8.49
CA ARG A 39 5.58 1.54 7.29
C ARG A 39 4.69 0.88 6.25
N ALA A 40 4.27 -0.36 6.47
CA ALA A 40 3.59 -1.14 5.45
C ALA A 40 2.24 -1.57 5.99
N LEU A 41 1.22 -1.48 5.14
CA LEU A 41 -0.15 -1.81 5.45
C LEU A 41 -0.48 -3.21 4.92
N CYS A 42 -1.45 -3.87 5.56
CA CYS A 42 -1.97 -5.13 5.07
C CYS A 42 -3.05 -4.89 3.99
N PRO A 43 -2.85 -5.26 2.71
CA PRO A 43 -3.88 -5.14 1.67
C PRO A 43 -5.11 -6.02 1.90
N ASN A 44 -5.05 -6.98 2.82
CA ASN A 44 -6.21 -7.81 3.22
C ASN A 44 -6.98 -7.21 4.38
N ASN A 45 -6.46 -6.19 5.07
CA ASN A 45 -7.23 -5.50 6.11
C ASN A 45 -8.39 -4.71 5.45
N PRO A 46 -9.65 -4.94 5.85
CA PRO A 46 -10.81 -4.26 5.28
C PRO A 46 -10.74 -2.72 5.36
N GLU A 47 -10.21 -2.17 6.45
CA GLU A 47 -10.07 -0.73 6.63
C GLU A 47 -9.05 -0.13 5.66
N VAL A 48 -7.94 -0.85 5.41
CA VAL A 48 -6.97 -0.45 4.37
C VAL A 48 -7.60 -0.46 2.98
N ARG A 49 -8.40 -1.48 2.64
CA ARG A 49 -9.11 -1.54 1.36
C ARG A 49 -10.12 -0.40 1.21
N LYS A 50 -10.83 -0.07 2.29
CA LYS A 50 -11.78 1.05 2.33
C LYS A 50 -11.05 2.39 2.16
N TYR A 51 -9.94 2.58 2.86
CA TYR A 51 -9.08 3.75 2.74
C TYR A 51 -8.57 3.95 1.31
N LEU A 52 -7.96 2.92 0.71
CA LEU A 52 -7.43 3.01 -0.66
C LEU A 52 -8.52 3.28 -1.69
N ARG A 53 -9.71 2.66 -1.53
CA ARG A 53 -10.86 2.96 -2.37
C ARG A 53 -11.29 4.42 -2.22
N GLY A 54 -11.36 4.93 -0.99
CA GLY A 54 -11.70 6.33 -0.72
C GLY A 54 -10.71 7.30 -1.36
N LEU A 55 -9.40 7.00 -1.27
CA LEU A 55 -8.35 7.81 -1.89
C LEU A 55 -8.47 7.81 -3.41
N ALA A 56 -8.63 6.64 -4.04
CA ALA A 56 -8.83 6.53 -5.48
C ALA A 56 -10.10 7.27 -5.94
N THR A 57 -11.20 7.14 -5.19
CA THR A 57 -12.44 7.88 -5.46
C THR A 57 -12.20 9.39 -5.37
N ASN A 58 -11.53 9.88 -4.32
CA ASN A 58 -11.25 11.30 -4.16
C ASN A 58 -10.39 11.84 -5.32
N ILE A 59 -9.34 11.10 -5.71
CA ILE A 59 -8.50 11.47 -6.87
C ILE A 59 -9.37 11.59 -8.14
N ALA A 60 -10.25 10.62 -8.39
CA ALA A 60 -11.07 10.58 -9.61
C ALA A 60 -12.14 11.69 -9.70
N TYR A 61 -12.62 12.22 -8.56
CA TYR A 61 -13.66 13.25 -8.54
C TYR A 61 -13.13 14.67 -8.34
N GLU A 62 -12.03 14.84 -7.60
CA GLU A 62 -11.56 16.15 -7.15
C GLU A 62 -10.37 16.68 -7.97
N TYR A 63 -9.73 15.83 -8.80
CA TYR A 63 -8.53 16.19 -9.56
C TYR A 63 -8.68 15.85 -11.05
N GLU A 64 -8.24 16.77 -11.91
CA GLU A 64 -8.15 16.55 -13.35
C GLU A 64 -6.84 15.84 -13.67
N VAL A 65 -6.90 14.51 -13.79
CA VAL A 65 -5.76 13.63 -14.11
C VAL A 65 -6.13 12.70 -15.25
N ASP A 66 -5.20 12.48 -16.18
CA ASP A 66 -5.38 11.59 -17.32
C ASP A 66 -5.10 10.13 -16.97
N GLU A 67 -4.19 9.92 -16.01
CA GLU A 67 -3.74 8.59 -15.61
C GLU A 67 -3.36 8.56 -14.12
N VAL A 68 -3.77 7.49 -13.45
CA VAL A 68 -3.33 7.16 -12.10
C VAL A 68 -2.58 5.84 -12.14
N GLU A 69 -1.29 5.89 -11.87
CA GLU A 69 -0.46 4.70 -11.69
C GLU A 69 -0.48 4.28 -10.21
N LEU A 70 -0.73 3.00 -9.96
CA LEU A 70 -0.72 2.45 -8.60
C LEU A 70 0.67 1.91 -8.26
N ASP A 71 1.35 2.56 -7.32
CA ASP A 71 2.67 2.13 -6.85
C ASP A 71 2.57 1.39 -5.50
N TYR A 72 3.55 0.53 -5.23
CA TYR A 72 3.62 -0.29 -4.04
C TYR A 72 2.34 -1.10 -3.77
N ILE A 73 1.74 -1.68 -4.82
CA ILE A 73 0.60 -2.61 -4.75
C ILE A 73 0.96 -4.01 -4.22
N ARG A 74 2.08 -4.12 -3.50
CA ARG A 74 2.66 -5.39 -3.05
C ARG A 74 3.20 -5.25 -1.65
N PHE A 75 3.24 -6.36 -0.92
CA PHE A 75 3.92 -6.43 0.37
C PHE A 75 5.35 -5.89 0.26
N LYS A 76 5.72 -4.99 1.18
CA LYS A 76 7.01 -4.30 1.13
C LYS A 76 8.15 -5.30 1.32
N ARG A 77 9.17 -5.21 0.45
CA ARG A 77 10.48 -5.82 0.67
C ARG A 77 11.37 -4.73 1.28
N SER A 78 11.71 -4.80 2.57
CA SER A 78 12.71 -3.86 3.11
C SER A 78 14.07 -4.16 2.49
N ARG A 79 14.76 -3.10 2.05
CA ARG A 79 16.16 -3.14 1.58
C ARG A 79 17.17 -2.94 2.70
N GLU A 80 16.72 -2.77 3.94
CA GLU A 80 17.61 -2.69 5.11
C GLU A 80 18.34 -4.02 5.27
N GLY A 81 19.68 -3.97 5.31
CA GLY A 81 20.56 -5.10 5.02
C GLY A 81 20.29 -6.38 5.83
N PHE A 82 19.88 -6.26 7.09
CA PHE A 82 19.58 -7.42 7.93
C PHE A 82 18.23 -8.08 7.62
N LEU A 83 17.30 -7.35 7.00
CA LEU A 83 15.96 -7.84 6.66
C LEU A 83 15.86 -8.38 5.22
N HIS A 84 16.88 -8.14 4.39
CA HIS A 84 16.84 -8.45 2.96
C HIS A 84 16.66 -9.95 2.63
N PRO A 85 17.39 -10.90 3.25
CA PRO A 85 17.23 -12.33 2.95
C PRO A 85 15.86 -12.87 3.41
N ILE A 86 15.38 -12.37 4.55
CA ILE A 86 14.10 -12.71 5.16
C ILE A 86 12.95 -12.19 4.29
N HIS A 87 13.00 -10.93 3.84
CA HIS A 87 11.96 -10.35 2.99
C HIS A 87 11.84 -10.95 1.58
N LEU A 88 12.90 -11.57 1.05
CA LEU A 88 12.83 -12.30 -0.22
C LEU A 88 12.00 -13.59 -0.10
N LEU A 89 11.99 -14.23 1.07
CA LEU A 89 11.16 -15.40 1.38
C LEU A 89 9.77 -15.02 1.92
N ILE A 90 9.67 -13.93 2.67
CA ILE A 90 8.53 -13.62 3.56
C ILE A 90 7.64 -12.47 3.05
N GLY A 91 8.13 -11.63 2.14
CA GLY A 91 7.40 -10.50 1.57
C GLY A 91 6.28 -10.87 0.58
N ARG A 92 5.65 -12.04 0.74
CA ARG A 92 4.50 -12.49 -0.07
C ARG A 92 3.21 -12.60 0.74
N TYR A 93 3.29 -12.63 2.06
CA TYR A 93 2.16 -12.85 2.94
C TYR A 93 2.19 -11.90 4.13
N CYS A 94 1.01 -11.58 4.64
CA CYS A 94 0.83 -10.97 5.95
C CYS A 94 0.23 -12.04 6.87
N TYR A 95 0.65 -12.04 8.13
CA TYR A 95 0.22 -13.00 9.15
C TYR A 95 -0.75 -12.37 10.15
N CYS A 96 -1.44 -11.30 9.76
CA CYS A 96 -2.50 -10.72 10.58
C CYS A 96 -3.81 -11.51 10.43
N VAL A 97 -4.71 -11.35 11.39
CA VAL A 97 -6.03 -12.00 11.41
C VAL A 97 -6.86 -11.76 10.15
N SER A 98 -6.70 -10.60 9.50
CA SER A 98 -7.40 -10.28 8.25
C SER A 98 -6.88 -11.10 7.06
N ALA A 99 -5.64 -11.57 7.12
CA ALA A 99 -5.02 -12.36 6.06
C ALA A 99 -5.18 -13.88 6.27
N GLU A 100 -5.43 -14.33 7.50
CA GLU A 100 -5.81 -15.72 7.81
C GLU A 100 -7.18 -16.09 7.25
N ARG A 101 -8.08 -15.10 7.18
CA ARG A 101 -9.37 -15.22 6.51
C ARG A 101 -9.13 -15.20 5.01
N LYS A 102 -8.96 -16.38 4.40
CA LYS A 102 -9.07 -16.50 2.93
C LYS A 102 -10.44 -15.94 2.50
N PRO A 103 -10.51 -15.19 1.38
CA PRO A 103 -11.77 -14.69 0.85
C PRO A 103 -12.75 -15.82 0.54
#